data_AF-A0A2V9PFB0-F1
#
_entry.id   AF-A0A2V9PFB0-F1
#
_cell.length_a   1.000
_cell.length_b   1.000
_cell.length_c   1.000
_cell.angle_alpha   90.00
_cell.angle_beta   90.00
_cell.angle_gamma   90.00
#
_symmetry.space_group_name_H-M   'P 1'
#
loop_
_entity.id
_entity.type
_entity.pdbx_description
1 polymer ?
#
loop_
_entity_poly.entity_id
_entity_poly.type
_entity_poly.pdbx_seq_one_letter_code
_entity_poly.pdbx_strand_id
1 'polypeptide(L)'
;MKRQLLTLVGALALVLASGSAFGQTIRVKINVPFDFIVTGKTLPAGEYAFRFNAGGSVLAVEGVDTRETTMFLASENEDMKPAETTRLVFHH
;
A
#
# COMPACT_ATOMS: atom_id res chain seq x y z
N MET A 1 35.06 -15.20 -31.06
CA MET A 1 35.15 -14.52 -29.74
C MET A 1 34.30 -13.25 -29.65
N LYS A 2 34.38 -12.29 -30.59
CA LYS A 2 33.59 -11.03 -30.54
C LYS A 2 32.05 -11.22 -30.50
N ARG A 3 31.52 -12.20 -31.24
CA ARG A 3 30.07 -12.51 -31.25
C ARG A 3 29.57 -13.07 -29.91
N GLN A 4 30.38 -13.89 -29.23
CA GLN A 4 30.03 -14.44 -27.92
C GLN A 4 30.02 -13.36 -26.82
N LEU A 5 30.94 -12.40 -26.92
CA LEU A 5 30.97 -11.25 -26.02
C LEU A 5 29.71 -10.37 -26.18
N LEU A 6 29.29 -10.11 -27.42
CA LEU A 6 28.04 -9.38 -27.70
C LEU A 6 26.81 -10.11 -27.16
N THR A 7 26.74 -11.43 -27.31
CA THR A 7 25.64 -12.24 -26.77
C THR A 7 25.62 -12.20 -25.23
N LEU A 8 26.78 -12.27 -24.58
CA LEU A 8 26.89 -12.23 -23.13
C LEU A 8 26.46 -10.86 -22.57
N VAL A 9 26.91 -9.77 -23.20
CA VAL A 9 26.53 -8.41 -22.79
C VAL A 9 25.02 -8.17 -22.99
N GLY A 10 24.45 -8.65 -24.10
CA GLY A 10 23.01 -8.56 -24.34
C GLY A 10 22.18 -9.35 -23.34
N ALA A 11 22.62 -10.57 -23.00
CA ALA A 11 21.96 -11.39 -21.97
C ALA A 11 22.03 -10.72 -20.59
N LEU A 12 23.17 -10.14 -20.24
CA LEU A 12 23.34 -9.46 -18.96
C LEU A 12 22.48 -8.19 -18.86
N ALA A 13 22.36 -7.42 -19.95
CA ALA A 13 21.50 -6.24 -20.01
C ALA A 13 20.01 -6.59 -19.82
N LEU A 14 19.54 -7.71 -20.38
CA LEU A 14 18.17 -8.19 -20.20
C LEU A 14 17.87 -8.59 -18.75
N VAL A 15 18.83 -9.22 -18.06
CA VAL A 15 18.69 -9.58 -16.64
C VAL A 15 18.62 -8.31 -15.77
N LEU A 16 19.49 -7.33 -16.01
CA LEU A 16 19.53 -6.09 -15.24
C LEU A 16 18.29 -5.21 -15.45
N ALA A 17 17.65 -5.26 -16.62
CA ALA A 17 16.42 -4.53 -16.90
C ALA A 17 15.20 -5.05 -16.11
N SER A 18 15.24 -6.28 -15.58
CA SER A 18 14.09 -6.89 -14.88
C SER A 18 13.88 -6.40 -13.43
N GLY A 19 14.84 -5.67 -12.85
CA GLY A 19 14.81 -5.32 -11.42
C GLY A 19 13.91 -4.14 -11.03
N SER A 20 13.50 -3.30 -11.98
CA SER A 20 12.88 -1.99 -11.68
C SER A 20 11.39 -2.03 -11.29
N ALA A 21 10.74 -3.20 -11.30
CA ALA A 21 9.29 -3.32 -11.13
C ALA A 21 8.82 -3.54 -9.68
N PHE A 22 9.72 -3.81 -8.73
CA PHE A 22 9.34 -4.35 -7.41
C PHE A 22 9.02 -3.31 -6.31
N GLY A 23 8.99 -2.00 -6.62
CA GLY A 23 8.83 -0.93 -5.62
C GLY A 23 7.57 -0.07 -5.71
N GLN A 24 6.70 -0.27 -6.71
CA GLN A 24 5.64 0.70 -7.03
C GLN A 24 4.35 0.57 -6.19
N THR A 25 4.29 -0.33 -5.21
CA THR A 25 3.09 -0.52 -4.41
C THR A 25 3.45 -0.75 -2.95
N ILE A 26 3.19 0.28 -2.13
CA ILE A 26 3.24 0.14 -0.68
C ILE A 26 2.05 -0.71 -0.27
N ARG A 27 2.34 -1.96 0.11
CA ARG A 27 1.37 -2.91 0.66
C ARG A 27 1.70 -3.16 2.12
N VAL A 28 0.78 -2.80 3.02
CA VAL A 28 0.92 -3.02 4.45
C VAL A 28 -0.11 -4.05 4.88
N LYS A 29 0.32 -5.08 5.62
CA LYS A 29 -0.58 -6.06 6.24
C LYS A 29 -0.65 -5.80 7.74
N ILE A 30 -1.86 -5.74 8.29
CA ILE A 30 -2.10 -5.46 9.70
C ILE A 30 -3.23 -6.36 10.19
N ASN A 31 -3.10 -6.89 11.41
CA ASN A 31 -4.20 -7.53 12.12
C ASN A 31 -4.87 -6.49 13.04
N VAL A 32 -6.14 -6.18 12.80
CA VAL A 32 -6.92 -5.21 13.57
C VAL A 32 -7.75 -5.98 14.60
N PRO A 33 -7.56 -5.76 15.92
CA PRO A 33 -8.19 -6.59 16.95
C PRO A 33 -9.60 -6.14 17.35
N PHE A 34 -10.18 -5.17 16.65
CA PHE A 34 -11.51 -4.61 16.92
C PHE A 34 -12.19 -4.19 15.62
N ASP A 35 -13.51 -4.04 15.66
CA ASP A 35 -14.28 -3.50 14.54
C ASP A 35 -13.91 -2.03 14.33
N PHE A 36 -13.67 -1.64 13.08
CA PHE A 36 -13.17 -0.31 12.73
C PHE A 36 -13.96 0.28 11.57
N ILE A 37 -14.00 1.60 11.48
CA ILE A 37 -14.78 2.30 10.47
C ILE A 37 -13.85 2.88 9.39
N VAL A 38 -14.14 2.57 8.13
CA VAL A 38 -13.50 3.15 6.95
C VAL A 38 -14.58 3.79 6.08
N THR A 39 -14.48 5.11 5.86
CA THR A 39 -15.44 5.87 5.02
C THR A 39 -16.91 5.60 5.40
N GLY A 40 -17.20 5.52 6.70
CA GLY A 40 -18.55 5.26 7.23
C GLY A 40 -19.01 3.80 7.19
N LYS A 41 -18.19 2.86 6.69
CA LYS A 41 -18.46 1.42 6.74
C LYS A 41 -17.72 0.77 7.91
N THR A 42 -18.45 0.07 8.77
CA THR A 42 -17.86 -0.78 9.81
C THR A 42 -17.31 -2.07 9.19
N LEU A 43 -16.03 -2.33 9.41
CA LEU A 43 -15.32 -3.54 9.05
C LEU A 43 -15.01 -4.33 10.33
N PRO A 44 -15.19 -5.65 10.33
CA PRO A 44 -14.95 -6.47 11.51
C PRO A 44 -13.46 -6.59 11.86
N ALA A 45 -13.16 -7.00 13.09
CA ALA A 45 -11.81 -7.42 13.48
C ALA A 45 -11.25 -8.51 12.54
N GLY A 46 -9.96 -8.44 12.20
CA GLY A 46 -9.30 -9.43 11.34
C GLY A 46 -8.02 -8.93 10.67
N GLU A 47 -7.45 -9.76 9.78
CA GLU A 47 -6.29 -9.41 8.96
C GLU A 47 -6.72 -8.60 7.72
N TYR A 48 -6.09 -7.44 7.53
CA TYR A 48 -6.33 -6.54 6.41
C TYR A 48 -5.04 -6.18 5.69
N ALA A 49 -5.13 -6.08 4.35
CA ALA A 49 -4.10 -5.52 3.49
C ALA A 49 -4.50 -4.12 3.03
N PHE A 50 -3.65 -3.15 3.33
CA PHE A 50 -3.73 -1.77 2.91
C PHE A 50 -2.81 -1.58 1.69
N ARG A 51 -3.35 -1.05 0.60
CA ARG A 51 -2.57 -0.77 -0.62
C ARG A 51 -2.80 0.64 -1.11
N PHE A 52 -1.71 1.36 -1.34
CA PHE A 52 -1.75 2.62 -2.06
C PHE A 52 -1.60 2.38 -3.56
N ASN A 53 -2.32 3.15 -4.37
CA ASN A 53 -2.01 3.24 -5.80
C ASN A 53 -0.62 3.86 -6.01
N ALA A 54 -0.07 3.74 -7.22
CA ALA A 54 1.26 4.28 -7.54
C ALA A 54 1.37 5.81 -7.35
N GLY A 55 0.26 6.53 -7.23
CA GLY A 55 0.19 7.96 -6.99
C GLY A 55 -0.17 8.36 -5.54
N GLY A 56 -0.17 7.44 -4.58
CA GLY A 56 -0.44 7.71 -3.15
C GLY A 56 -1.88 8.10 -2.78
N SER A 57 -2.71 8.47 -3.75
CA SER A 57 -4.01 9.11 -3.56
C SER A 57 -5.19 8.17 -3.33
N VAL A 58 -5.02 6.86 -3.57
CA VAL A 58 -6.09 5.87 -3.37
C VAL A 58 -5.60 4.78 -2.45
N LEU A 59 -6.32 4.59 -1.34
CA LEU A 59 -6.09 3.52 -0.39
C LEU A 59 -7.17 2.45 -0.55
N ALA A 60 -6.75 1.23 -0.89
CA ALA A 60 -7.58 0.04 -0.86
C ALA A 60 -7.36 -0.73 0.44
N VAL A 61 -8.46 -1.13 1.08
CA VAL A 61 -8.49 -1.95 2.30
C VAL A 61 -9.17 -3.26 1.95
N GLU A 62 -8.41 -4.34 2.08
CA GLU A 62 -8.87 -5.68 1.75
C GLU A 62 -8.73 -6.61 2.94
N GLY A 63 -9.86 -7.16 3.38
CA GLY A 63 -9.88 -8.23 4.36
C GLY A 63 -9.33 -9.52 3.75
N VAL A 64 -8.32 -10.09 4.39
CA VAL A 64 -7.66 -11.31 3.91
C VAL A 64 -8.60 -12.51 4.03
N ASP A 65 -9.34 -12.60 5.15
CA ASP A 65 -10.25 -13.71 5.42
C ASP A 65 -11.73 -13.30 5.34
N THR A 66 -12.02 -12.01 5.53
CA THR A 66 -13.39 -11.50 5.64
C THR A 66 -14.07 -11.27 4.29
N ARG A 67 -13.32 -11.36 3.18
CA ARG A 67 -13.75 -11.00 1.81
C ARG A 67 -14.27 -9.56 1.67
N GLU A 68 -14.02 -8.72 2.67
CA GLU A 68 -14.37 -7.32 2.63
C GLU A 68 -13.36 -6.55 1.76
N THR A 69 -13.83 -5.70 0.87
CA THR A 69 -12.96 -4.80 0.11
C THR A 69 -13.62 -3.43 0.01
N THR A 70 -12.86 -2.40 0.40
CA THR A 70 -13.27 -1.00 0.31
C THR A 70 -12.12 -0.20 -0.26
N MET A 71 -12.45 0.74 -1.14
CA MET A 71 -11.49 1.71 -1.70
C MET A 71 -11.94 3.12 -1.33
N PHE A 72 -10.98 3.99 -1.01
CA PHE A 72 -11.26 5.39 -0.77
C PHE A 72 -10.11 6.26 -1.27
N LEU A 73 -10.45 7.51 -1.59
CA LEU A 73 -9.47 8.54 -1.88
C LEU A 73 -8.80 8.93 -0.56
N ALA A 74 -7.50 8.68 -0.47
CA ALA A 74 -6.66 9.23 0.57
C ALA A 74 -6.21 10.61 0.07
N SER A 75 -6.72 11.67 0.69
CA SER A 75 -6.08 12.97 0.55
C SER A 75 -4.84 12.98 1.44
N GLU A 76 -3.68 13.23 0.85
CA GLU A 76 -2.50 13.62 1.61
C GLU A 76 -2.86 14.89 2.39
N ASN A 77 -3.02 14.74 3.70
CA ASN A 77 -3.00 15.88 4.61
C ASN A 77 -1.61 15.91 5.26
N GLU A 78 -0.58 16.20 4.45
CA GLU A 78 0.74 16.57 4.99
C GLU A 78 0.66 18.00 5.55
N ASP A 79 -0.16 18.20 6.58
CA ASP A 79 0.11 19.31 7.48
C ASP A 79 1.35 18.90 8.29
N MET A 80 2.54 19.34 7.83
CA MET A 80 3.78 19.27 8.62
C MET A 80 3.69 20.10 9.91
N LYS A 81 2.57 20.80 10.12
CA LYS A 81 2.23 21.50 11.34
C LYS A 81 1.54 20.52 12.29
N PRO A 82 2.01 20.39 13.54
CA PRO A 82 1.28 19.67 14.57
C PRO A 82 -0.17 20.18 14.62
N ALA A 83 -1.14 19.26 14.77
CA ALA A 83 -2.52 19.65 14.98
C ALA A 83 -2.59 20.65 16.16
N GLU A 84 -3.15 21.85 15.94
CA GLU A 84 -3.22 22.88 16.99
C GLU A 84 -4.01 22.40 18.21
N THR A 85 -4.90 21.42 18.02
CA THR A 85 -5.61 20.73 19.08
C THR A 85 -5.74 19.24 18.76
N THR A 86 -4.93 18.41 19.43
CA THR A 86 -5.14 16.96 19.43
C THR A 86 -6.25 16.61 20.42
N ARG A 87 -7.36 16.02 19.93
CA ARG A 87 -8.46 15.53 20.78
C ARG A 87 -8.60 14.03 20.62
N LEU A 88 -8.50 13.31 21.75
CA LEU A 88 -8.89 11.91 21.85
C LEU A 88 -10.28 11.87 22.48
N VAL A 89 -11.29 11.46 21.70
CA VAL A 89 -12.67 11.37 22.16
C VAL A 89 -13.01 9.91 22.43
N PHE A 90 -13.41 9.61 23.66
CA PHE A 90 -13.96 8.31 24.04
C PHE A 90 -15.48 8.40 24.04
N HIS A 91 -16.14 7.43 23.41
CA HIS A 91 -17.58 7.22 23.52
C HIS A 91 -17.85 6.12 24.56
N HIS A 92 -18.85 6.33 25.43
CA HIS A 92 -19.33 5.32 26.38
C HIS A 92 -20.23 4.29 25.68
#